data_AF-A0A0M9AN71-F1
#
_entry.id   AF-A0A0M9AN71-F1
#
_cell.length_a   1.000
_cell.length_b   1.000
_cell.length_c   1.000
_cell.angle_alpha   90.00
_cell.angle_beta   90.00
_cell.angle_gamma   90.00
#
_symmetry.space_group_name_H-M   'P 1'
#
loop_
_entity.id
_entity.type
_entity.pdbx_description
1 polymer ?
#
loop_
_entity_poly.entity_id
_entity_poly.type
_entity_poly.pdbx_seq_one_letter_code
_entity_poly.pdbx_strand_id
1 'polypeptide(L)' 'MAQLSAYSEDLYELVAALDDRGVLRPGEREAWEEGIDDADEISELRTIEEALHKAMLDREGVTEVVSKHTAERTQAFV' A
#
# COMPACT_ATOMS: atom_id res chain seq x y z
N MET A 1 -1.78 -18.67 3.00
CA MET A 1 -3.11 -18.30 3.53
C MET A 1 -3.01 -17.18 4.56
N ALA A 2 -2.66 -17.43 5.83
CA ALA A 2 -2.66 -16.37 6.86
C ALA A 2 -1.71 -15.19 6.58
N GLN A 3 -0.50 -15.47 6.07
CA GLN A 3 0.46 -14.42 5.70
C GLN A 3 0.02 -13.60 4.49
N LEU A 4 -0.67 -14.20 3.52
CA LEU A 4 -1.21 -13.51 2.35
C LEU A 4 -2.34 -12.56 2.77
N SER A 5 -3.24 -13.05 3.63
CA SER A 5 -4.35 -12.25 4.19
C SER A 5 -3.85 -11.08 5.06
N ALA A 6 -2.83 -11.28 5.89
CA ALA A 6 -2.27 -10.21 6.70
C ALA A 6 -1.52 -9.15 5.86
N TYR A 7 -0.94 -9.55 4.72
CA TYR A 7 -0.26 -8.63 3.82
C TYR A 7 -1.26 -7.81 2.99
N SER A 8 -2.28 -8.46 2.44
CA SER A 8 -3.36 -7.77 1.71
C SER A 8 -4.07 -6.76 2.62
N GLU A 9 -4.42 -7.16 3.86
CA GLU A 9 -5.03 -6.26 4.85
C GLU A 9 -4.16 -5.02 5.13
N ASP A 10 -2.84 -5.17 5.25
CA ASP A 10 -1.93 -4.03 5.41
C ASP A 10 -1.93 -3.10 4.20
N LEU A 11 -1.95 -3.66 2.98
CA LEU A 11 -2.02 -2.85 1.77
C LEU A 11 -3.34 -2.10 1.67
N TYR A 12 -4.46 -2.68 2.10
CA TYR A 12 -5.73 -1.97 2.21
C TYR A 12 -5.65 -0.79 3.19
N GLU A 13 -5.08 -0.99 4.37
CA GLU A 13 -4.90 0.08 5.35
C GLU A 13 -4.03 1.21 4.80
N LEU A 14 -2.95 0.88 4.09
CA LEU A 14 -2.08 1.86 3.44
C LEU A 14 -2.81 2.65 2.35
N VAL A 15 -3.53 1.97 1.45
CA VAL A 15 -4.30 2.60 0.36
C VAL A 15 -5.37 3.54 0.95
N ALA A 16 -6.11 3.09 1.97
CA ALA A 16 -7.09 3.93 2.66
C ALA A 16 -6.44 5.16 3.32
N ALA A 17 -5.29 4.99 3.98
CA ALA A 17 -4.58 6.09 4.63
C ALA A 17 -3.99 7.12 3.64
N LEU A 18 -3.73 6.71 2.39
CA LEU A 18 -3.33 7.60 1.29
C LEU A 18 -4.54 8.36 0.73
N ASP A 19 -5.68 7.69 0.57
CA ASP A 19 -6.95 8.27 0.12
C ASP A 19 -7.47 9.33 1.09
N ASP A 20 -7.50 9.02 2.39
CA ASP A 20 -7.94 9.94 3.45
C ASP A 20 -7.14 11.25 3.49
N ARG A 21 -5.89 11.21 2.99
CA ARG A 21 -5.00 12.37 2.90
C ARG A 21 -5.08 13.10 1.56
N GLY A 22 -5.94 12.65 0.65
CA GLY A 22 -6.11 13.22 -0.68
C GLY A 22 -4.92 12.99 -1.62
N VAL A 23 -4.09 11.99 -1.33
CA VAL A 23 -2.92 11.64 -2.16
C VAL A 23 -3.35 10.88 -3.42
N LEU A 24 -4.39 10.07 -3.28
CA LEU A 24 -4.98 9.33 -4.39
C LEU A 24 -5.90 10.25 -5.20
N ARG A 25 -5.84 10.11 -6.52
CA ARG A 25 -6.79 10.72 -7.45
C ARG A 25 -8.09 9.92 -7.42
N PRO A 26 -9.23 10.53 -7.80
CA PRO A 26 -10.49 9.81 -7.92
C PRO A 26 -10.33 8.53 -8.77
N GLY A 27 -10.79 7.40 -8.23
CA GLY A 27 -10.71 6.08 -8.87
C GLY A 27 -9.39 5.32 -8.67
N GLU A 28 -8.33 5.95 -8.15
CA GLU A 28 -7.07 5.22 -7.90
C GLU A 28 -7.18 4.27 -6.72
N ARG A 29 -7.95 4.63 -5.69
CA ARG A 29 -8.23 3.74 -4.57
C ARG A 29 -8.80 2.40 -5.04
N GLU A 30 -9.88 2.47 -5.82
CA GLU A 30 -10.59 1.29 -6.33
C GLU A 30 -9.66 0.43 -7.20
N ALA A 31 -8.81 1.05 -8.03
CA ALA A 31 -7.84 0.34 -8.85
C ALA A 31 -6.75 -0.38 -8.03
N TRP A 32 -6.32 0.20 -6.90
CA TRP A 32 -5.37 -0.45 -6.00
C TRP A 32 -6.04 -1.58 -5.21
N GLU A 33 -7.25 -1.35 -4.70
CA GLU A 33 -8.04 -2.35 -3.98
C GLU A 33 -8.32 -3.58 -4.87
N GLU A 34 -8.72 -3.38 -6.13
CA GLU A 34 -8.91 -4.46 -7.11
C GLU A 34 -7.62 -5.25 -7.36
N GLY A 35 -6.48 -4.56 -7.49
CA GLY A 35 -5.19 -5.24 -7.64
C GLY A 35 -4.81 -6.09 -6.43
N ILE A 36 -5.16 -5.66 -5.22
CA ILE A 36 -4.92 -6.42 -3.98
C ILE A 36 -5.85 -7.65 -3.90
N ASP A 37 -7.13 -7.49 -4.28
CA ASP A 37 -8.11 -8.58 -4.32
C ASP A 37 -7.72 -9.69 -5.31
N ASP A 38 -7.14 -9.30 -6.45
CA ASP A 38 -6.72 -10.24 -7.50
C ASP A 38 -5.41 -10.99 -7.19
N ALA A 39 -4.67 -10.59 -6.16
CA ALA A 39 -3.36 -11.16 -5.85
C ALA A 39 -3.48 -12.47 -5.05
N ASP A 40 -3.09 -13.58 -5.68
CA ASP A 40 -3.13 -14.91 -5.07
C ASP A 40 -1.78 -15.29 -4.40
N GLU A 41 -0.72 -14.53 -4.67
CA GLU A 41 0.63 -14.78 -4.18
C GLU A 41 1.27 -13.56 -3.48
N ILE A 42 2.13 -13.81 -2.48
CA ILE A 42 2.84 -12.74 -1.77
C ILE A 42 3.76 -11.95 -2.72
N SER A 43 4.28 -12.57 -3.77
CA SER A 43 5.08 -11.89 -4.79
C SER A 43 4.28 -10.86 -5.59
N GLU A 44 2.99 -11.11 -5.82
CA GLU A 44 2.09 -10.20 -6.51
C GLU A 44 1.74 -9.00 -5.61
N LEU A 45 1.40 -9.26 -4.34
CA LEU A 45 1.21 -8.21 -3.33
C LEU A 45 2.45 -7.32 -3.17
N ARG A 46 3.65 -7.92 -3.16
CA ARG A 46 4.91 -7.15 -3.12
C ARG A 46 5.09 -6.29 -4.37
N THR A 47 4.73 -6.81 -5.54
CA THR A 47 4.79 -6.05 -6.79
C THR A 47 3.85 -4.84 -6.75
N ILE A 48 2.66 -5.03 -6.16
CA ILE A 48 1.68 -3.96 -5.95
C ILE A 48 2.22 -2.92 -4.96
N GLU A 49 2.80 -3.33 -3.84
CA GLU A 49 3.45 -2.44 -2.87
C GLU A 49 4.57 -1.61 -3.53
N GLU A 50 5.43 -2.24 -4.32
CA GLU A 50 6.51 -1.55 -5.04
C GLU A 50 5.98 -0.54 -6.07
N ALA A 51 4.91 -0.89 -6.78
CA ALA A 51 4.24 -0.01 -7.73
C ALA A 51 3.59 1.18 -7.01
N LEU A 52 2.92 0.93 -5.88
CA LEU A 52 2.33 1.96 -5.03
C LEU A 52 3.42 2.90 -4.51
N HIS A 53 4.51 2.38 -3.95
CA HIS A 53 5.62 3.19 -3.46
C HIS A 53 6.18 4.10 -4.56
N LYS A 54 6.43 3.55 -5.77
CA LYS A 54 6.91 4.35 -6.91
C LYS A 54 5.90 5.42 -7.35
N ALA A 55 4.61 5.08 -7.42
CA ALA A 55 3.55 6.01 -7.80
C ALA A 55 3.39 7.17 -6.79
N MET A 56 3.80 6.95 -5.54
CA MET A 56 3.75 7.93 -4.47
C MET A 56 5.01 8.82 -4.40
N LEU A 57 6.18 8.37 -4.88
CA LEU A 57 7.44 9.13 -4.82
C LEU A 57 7.37 10.52 -5.47
N ASP A 58 6.55 10.69 -6.52
CA ASP A 58 6.40 11.94 -7.26
C ASP A 58 5.25 12.84 -6.75
N ARG A 59 4.58 12.49 -5.65
CA ARG A 59 3.40 13.22 -5.15
C ARG A 59 3.68 14.03 -3.89
N GLU A 60 3.29 15.31 -3.90
CA GLU A 60 3.32 16.18 -2.72
C GLU A 60 2.45 15.59 -1.59
N GLY A 61 2.98 15.51 -0.36
CA GLY A 61 2.28 14.99 0.82
C GLY A 61 2.59 13.52 1.19
N VAL A 62 3.29 12.78 0.34
CA VAL A 62 3.61 11.35 0.57
C VAL A 62 4.68 11.11 1.64
N THR A 63 5.65 12.01 1.78
CA THR A 63 6.82 11.80 2.66
C THR A 63 6.43 11.66 4.13
N GLU A 64 5.33 12.30 4.57
CA GLU A 64 4.77 12.17 5.92
C GLU A 64 4.00 10.85 6.15
N VAL A 65 3.43 10.27 5.10
CA VAL A 65 2.63 9.02 5.18
C VAL A 65 3.53 7.80 5.18
N VAL A 66 4.46 7.75 4.22
CA VAL A 66 5.40 6.64 4.07
C VAL A 66 6.31 6.57 5.29
N SER A 67 6.80 7.70 5.82
CA SER A 67 7.66 7.68 7.01
C SER A 67 6.96 7.15 8.27
N LYS A 68 5.67 7.42 8.47
CA LYS A 68 4.91 6.87 9.61
C LYS A 68 4.61 5.38 9.43
N HIS A 69 4.22 4.97 8.22
CA HIS A 69 3.87 3.58 7.94
C HIS A 69 5.11 2.66 7.90
N THR A 70 6.23 3.12 7.34
CA THR A 70 7.50 2.38 7.30
C THR A 70 8.18 2.32 8.69
N ALA A 71 8.10 3.36 9.51
CA ALA A 71 8.76 3.37 10.82
C ALA A 71 8.15 2.38 11.83
N GLU A 72 6.85 2.08 11.73
CA GLU A 72 6.17 1.19 12.70
C GLU A 72 6.24 -0.30 12.33
N ARG A 73 6.41 -0.67 11.05
CA ARG A 73 6.36 -2.09 10.61
C ARG A 73 7.65 -2.67 10.02
N THR A 74 8.60 -1.87 9.54
CA THR A 74 9.84 -2.42 8.96
C THR A 74 10.81 -2.98 10.01
N GLN A 75 10.58 -2.73 11.31
CA GLN A 75 11.38 -3.36 12.37
C GLN A 75 10.97 -4.82 12.67
N ALA A 76 9.84 -5.29 12.14
CA ALA A 76 9.39 -6.67 12.36
C ALA A 76 9.92 -7.68 11.31
N PHE A 77 10.55 -7.21 10.23
CA PHE A 77 10.92 -8.06 9.08
C PHE A 77 12.34 -7.86 8.53
N VAL A 78 13.23 -7.18 9.26
CA VAL A 78 14.70 -7.15 8.98
C VAL A 78 15.44 -8.10 9.90
#